data_AF-A0A1F3ZR94-F1
#
_entry.id   AF-A0A1F3ZR94-F1
#
_cell.length_a   1.000
_cell.length_b   1.000
_cell.length_c   1.000
_cell.angle_alpha   90.00
_cell.angle_beta   90.00
_cell.angle_gamma   90.00
#
_symmetry.space_group_name_H-M   'P 1'
#
loop_
_entity.id
_entity.type
_entity.pdbx_description
1 polymer ?
#
loop_
_entity_poly.entity_id
_entity_poly.type
_entity_poly.pdbx_seq_one_letter_code
_entity_poly.pdbx_strand_id
1 'polypeptide(L)'
;MPNVLVVHPSVPARSVVESGYPGFEVTVWYGLCGPARLPGTVIATLLAGIGKTLAAPDLRRRFAAQGVEPRPVGGSDFDAFFKNEVARWAKVVKDAGIAPE
;
A
#
# COMPACT_ATOMS: atom_id res chain seq x y z
N MET A 1 -11.36 -10.71 4.97
CA MET A 1 -11.42 -10.42 6.41
C MET A 1 -11.17 -8.93 6.57
N PRO A 2 -11.99 -8.16 7.31
CA PRO A 2 -11.72 -6.73 7.48
C PRO A 2 -10.42 -6.59 8.25
N ASN A 3 -9.38 -6.04 7.61
CA ASN A 3 -8.11 -5.76 8.23
C ASN A 3 -8.26 -4.58 9.19
N VAL A 4 -8.72 -4.85 10.41
CA VAL A 4 -8.58 -3.91 11.52
C VAL A 4 -7.10 -3.89 11.88
N LEU A 5 -6.35 -2.95 11.31
CA LEU A 5 -5.00 -2.66 11.76
C LEU A 5 -5.13 -2.05 13.16
N VAL A 6 -4.90 -2.87 14.19
CA VAL A 6 -4.79 -2.38 15.56
C VAL A 6 -3.44 -1.68 15.68
N VAL A 7 -3.43 -0.38 15.42
CA VAL A 7 -2.21 0.45 15.48
C VAL A 7 -1.81 0.75 16.93
N HIS A 8 -2.77 0.72 17.87
CA HIS A 8 -2.50 0.95 19.29
C HIS A 8 -3.57 0.33 20.21
N PRO A 9 -3.19 -0.42 21.26
CA PRO A 9 -4.13 -1.15 22.14
C PRO A 9 -5.06 -0.26 22.96
N SER A 10 -4.76 1.05 23.10
CA SER A 10 -5.63 2.00 23.81
C SER A 10 -6.65 2.70 22.90
N VAL A 11 -6.60 2.50 21.59
CA VAL A 11 -7.54 3.10 20.63
C VAL A 11 -8.59 2.05 20.28
N PRO A 12 -9.88 2.29 20.58
CA PRO A 12 -10.96 1.41 20.14
C PRO A 12 -10.96 1.33 18.61
N ALA A 13 -10.49 0.21 18.06
CA ALA A 13 -10.43 -0.01 16.64
C ALA A 13 -11.78 -0.57 16.16
N ARG A 14 -12.77 0.30 15.95
CA ARG A 14 -13.94 -0.05 15.11
C ARG A 14 -13.58 0.25 13.66
N SER A 15 -13.67 -0.75 12.81
CA SER A 15 -13.57 -0.53 11.37
C SER A 15 -14.75 0.30 10.88
N VAL A 16 -14.55 1.06 9.80
CA VAL A 16 -15.62 1.84 9.16
C VAL A 16 -16.77 0.93 8.69
N VAL A 17 -16.46 -0.32 8.34
CA VAL A 17 -17.45 -1.36 8.02
C VAL A 17 -18.36 -1.66 9.21
N GLU A 18 -17.81 -1.85 10.41
CA GLU A 18 -18.58 -2.08 11.64
C GLU A 18 -19.38 -0.85 12.09
N SER A 19 -19.06 0.33 11.56
CA SER A 19 -19.80 1.58 11.77
C SER A 19 -20.98 1.78 10.81
N GLY A 20 -21.31 0.79 9.96
CA GLY A 20 -22.49 0.82 9.10
C GLY A 20 -22.22 1.13 7.63
N TYR A 21 -20.96 1.10 7.19
CA TYR A 21 -20.56 1.33 5.80
C TYR A 21 -20.01 0.04 5.16
N PRO A 22 -20.88 -0.90 4.75
CA PRO A 22 -20.44 -2.14 4.15
C PRO A 22 -19.64 -1.88 2.86
N GLY A 23 -18.52 -2.58 2.70
CA GLY A 23 -17.64 -2.43 1.54
C GLY A 23 -16.69 -1.22 1.60
N PHE A 24 -16.69 -0.45 2.69
CA PHE A 24 -15.72 0.62 2.89
C PHE A 24 -14.32 0.04 3.17
N GLU A 25 -13.41 0.20 2.22
CA GLU A 25 -12.02 -0.20 2.36
C GLU A 25 -11.10 0.87 1.76
N VAL A 26 -10.29 1.48 2.63
CA VAL A 26 -9.26 2.43 2.24
C VAL A 26 -8.01 2.08 3.03
N THR A 27 -6.90 1.88 2.34
CA THR A 27 -5.60 1.65 2.95
C THR A 27 -4.58 2.51 2.22
N VAL A 28 -3.77 3.25 2.97
CA VAL A 28 -2.64 3.99 2.42
C VAL A 28 -1.52 3.01 2.14
N TRP A 29 -0.93 3.09 0.96
CA TRP A 29 0.20 2.27 0.55
C TRP A 29 1.33 3.14 0.02
N TYR A 30 2.54 2.60 0.08
CA TYR A 30 3.74 3.23 -0.45
C TYR A 30 4.41 2.29 -1.44
N GLY A 31 4.98 2.86 -2.49
CA GLY A 31 5.68 2.11 -3.54
C GLY A 31 6.82 2.92 -4.13
N LEU A 32 7.71 2.22 -4.85
CA LEU A 32 8.85 2.82 -5.52
C LEU A 32 8.68 2.68 -7.03
N CYS A 33 8.73 3.81 -7.75
CA CYS A 33 8.67 3.86 -9.19
C CYS A 33 9.98 4.41 -9.75
N GLY A 34 10.41 3.91 -10.91
CA GLY A 34 11.57 4.40 -11.64
C GLY A 34 11.23 4.82 -13.07
N PRO A 35 12.21 5.31 -13.85
CA PRO A 35 12.02 5.64 -15.26
C PRO A 35 11.44 4.46 -16.07
N ALA A 36 10.53 4.75 -17.00
CA ALA A 36 9.80 3.73 -17.76
C ALA A 36 10.67 2.75 -18.57
N ARG A 37 11.93 3.13 -18.86
CA ARG A 37 12.87 2.33 -19.67
C ARG A 37 14.10 1.89 -18.87
N LEU A 38 13.96 1.69 -17.56
CA LEU A 38 15.03 1.10 -16.76
C LEU A 38 15.43 -0.27 -17.34
N PRO A 39 16.73 -0.55 -17.50
CA PRO A 39 17.20 -1.87 -17.91
C PRO A 39 16.77 -2.94 -16.89
N GLY A 40 16.42 -4.13 -17.37
CA GLY A 40 16.00 -5.24 -16.50
C GLY A 40 17.02 -5.62 -15.44
N THR A 41 18.31 -5.46 -15.72
CA THR A 41 19.40 -5.67 -14.75
C THR A 41 19.32 -4.69 -13.58
N VAL A 42 19.04 -3.42 -13.83
CA VAL A 42 18.86 -2.39 -12.79
C VAL A 42 17.62 -2.69 -11.96
N ILE A 43 16.52 -3.10 -12.60
CA ILE A 43 15.29 -3.50 -11.90
C ILE A 43 15.58 -4.68 -10.96
N ALA A 44 16.28 -5.70 -11.43
CA ALA A 44 16.63 -6.86 -10.61
C ALA A 44 17.49 -6.47 -9.39
N THR A 45 18.48 -5.59 -9.57
CA THR A 45 19.30 -5.07 -8.48
C THR A 45 18.46 -4.32 -7.44
N LEU A 46 17.55 -3.44 -7.88
CA LEU A 46 16.67 -2.68 -7.00
C LEU A 46 15.73 -3.60 -6.21
N LEU A 47 15.07 -4.56 -6.87
CA LEU A 47 14.18 -5.52 -6.22
C LEU A 47 14.91 -6.36 -5.17
N ALA A 48 16.13 -6.83 -5.48
CA ALA A 48 16.94 -7.57 -4.52
C ALA A 48 17.34 -6.72 -3.31
N GLY A 49 17.72 -5.44 -3.53
CA GLY A 49 18.05 -4.51 -2.46
C GLY A 49 16.86 -4.19 -1.57
N ILE A 50 15.71 -3.89 -2.16
CA ILE A 50 14.46 -3.61 -1.45
C ILE A 50 14.04 -4.81 -0.62
N GLY A 51 14.04 -6.02 -1.20
CA GLY A 51 13.70 -7.25 -0.49
C GLY A 51 14.57 -7.48 0.75
N LYS A 52 15.89 -7.30 0.63
CA LYS A 52 16.81 -7.40 1.77
C LYS A 52 16.52 -6.36 2.85
N THR A 53 16.27 -5.12 2.45
CA THR A 53 15.99 -4.02 3.37
C THR A 53 14.67 -4.23 4.11
N LEU A 54 13.59 -4.64 3.43
CA LEU A 54 12.30 -4.94 4.06
C LEU A 54 12.36 -6.16 5.00
N ALA A 55 13.30 -7.07 4.79
CA ALA A 55 13.55 -8.20 5.68
C ALA A 55 14.36 -7.82 6.94
N ALA A 56 15.02 -6.64 6.95
CA ALA A 56 15.87 -6.22 8.06
C ALA A 56 15.05 -6.06 9.36
N PRO A 57 15.43 -6.74 10.46
CA PRO A 57 14.63 -6.72 11.70
C PRO A 57 14.41 -5.32 12.26
N ASP A 58 15.41 -4.44 12.14
CA ASP A 58 15.30 -3.07 12.64
C ASP A 58 14.26 -2.26 11.87
N LEU A 59 14.25 -2.38 10.54
CA LEU A 59 13.25 -1.70 9.72
C LEU A 59 11.84 -2.25 9.98
N ARG A 60 11.70 -3.57 10.09
CA ARG A 60 10.41 -4.21 10.41
C ARG A 60 9.85 -3.70 11.73
N ARG A 61 10.69 -3.55 12.76
CA ARG A 61 10.27 -2.97 14.06
C ARG A 61 9.82 -1.51 13.92
N ARG A 62 10.59 -0.69 13.19
CA ARG A 62 10.25 0.72 12.97
C ARG A 62 8.93 0.88 12.21
N PHE A 63 8.74 0.08 11.15
CA PHE A 63 7.51 0.09 10.36
C PHE A 63 6.31 -0.40 11.18
N ALA A 64 6.46 -1.49 11.94
CA ALA A 64 5.41 -1.97 12.83
C ALA A 64 5.00 -0.91 13.87
N ALA A 65 5.97 -0.19 14.46
CA ALA A 65 5.70 0.91 15.39
C ALA A 65 4.96 2.09 14.74
N GLN A 66 4.98 2.20 13.42
CA GLN A 66 4.27 3.19 12.62
C GLN A 66 2.98 2.64 11.98
N GLY A 67 2.60 1.39 12.29
CA GLY A 67 1.45 0.72 11.68
C GLY A 67 1.65 0.36 10.20
N VAL A 68 2.89 0.35 9.71
CA VAL A 68 3.24 0.00 8.33
C VAL A 68 3.58 -1.49 8.26
N GLU A 69 2.91 -2.21 7.35
CA GLU A 69 3.22 -3.61 7.06
C GLU A 69 4.06 -3.71 5.77
N PRO A 70 5.31 -4.19 5.85
CA PRO A 70 6.14 -4.40 4.67
C PRO A 70 5.51 -5.44 3.73
N ARG A 71 5.26 -5.09 2.47
CA ARG A 71 4.92 -6.04 1.42
C ARG A 71 6.01 -6.06 0.34
N PRO A 72 6.79 -7.14 0.22
CA PRO A 72 7.76 -7.28 -0.85
C PRO A 72 7.04 -7.70 -2.14
N VAL A 73 6.29 -6.77 -2.74
CA VAL A 73 5.73 -6.92 -4.09
C VAL A 73 6.55 -6.07 -5.05
N GLY A 74 6.86 -6.61 -6.22
CA GLY A 74 7.67 -5.95 -7.23
C GLY A 74 7.43 -6.54 -8.62
N GLY A 75 7.93 -5.87 -9.65
CA GLY A 75 7.71 -6.29 -11.04
C GLY A 75 6.23 -6.27 -11.42
N SER A 76 5.78 -7.31 -12.14
CA SER A 76 4.42 -7.39 -12.70
C SER A 76 3.32 -7.30 -11.66
N ASP A 77 3.56 -7.82 -10.45
CA ASP A 77 2.55 -7.82 -9.39
C ASP A 77 2.32 -6.40 -8.84
N PHE A 78 3.39 -5.63 -8.71
CA PHE A 78 3.29 -4.22 -8.32
C PHE A 78 2.66 -3.38 -9.44
N ASP A 79 2.99 -3.65 -10.71
CA ASP A 79 2.36 -2.98 -11.85
C ASP A 79 0.85 -3.23 -11.91
N ALA A 80 0.41 -4.47 -11.67
CA ALA A 80 -0.99 -4.83 -11.64
C ALA A 80 -1.71 -4.13 -10.47
N PHE A 81 -1.11 -4.16 -9.28
CA PHE A 81 -1.63 -3.46 -8.10
C PHE A 81 -1.78 -1.96 -8.36
N PHE A 82 -0.75 -1.30 -8.90
CA PHE A 82 -0.76 0.13 -9.19
C PHE A 82 -1.87 0.50 -10.18
N LYS A 83 -2.02 -0.25 -11.27
CA LYS A 83 -3.09 -0.04 -12.26
C LYS A 83 -4.48 -0.20 -11.64
N ASN A 84 -4.66 -1.18 -10.77
CA ASN A 84 -5.93 -1.41 -10.08
C ASN A 84 -6.26 -0.28 -9.10
N GLU A 85 -5.27 0.24 -8.36
CA GLU A 85 -5.47 1.38 -7.47
C GLU A 85 -5.84 2.65 -8.26
N VAL A 86 -5.14 2.93 -9.35
CA VAL A 86 -5.49 4.07 -10.24
C VAL A 86 -6.92 3.94 -10.75
N ALA A 87 -7.30 2.75 -11.24
CA ALA A 87 -8.66 2.51 -11.73
C ALA A 87 -9.72 2.68 -10.62
N ARG A 88 -9.45 2.14 -9.41
CA ARG A 88 -10.35 2.27 -8.26
C ARG A 88 -10.55 3.73 -7.88
N TRP A 89 -9.46 4.49 -7.73
CA TRP A 89 -9.53 5.89 -7.30
C TRP A 89 -10.11 6.81 -8.38
N ALA A 90 -9.85 6.55 -9.65
CA ALA A 90 -10.51 7.28 -10.75
C ALA A 90 -12.04 7.12 -10.70
N LYS A 91 -12.52 5.91 -10.40
CA LYS A 91 -13.96 5.67 -10.19
C LYS A 91 -14.50 6.44 -8.98
N VAL A 92 -13.80 6.41 -7.84
CA VAL A 92 -14.20 7.15 -6.63
C VAL A 92 -14.31 8.65 -6.91
N VAL A 93 -13.29 9.25 -7.54
CA VAL A 93 -13.28 10.68 -7.89
C VAL A 93 -14.48 11.03 -8.78
N LYS A 94 -14.75 10.21 -9.80
CA LYS A 94 -15.86 10.41 -10.73
C LYS A 94 -17.22 10.30 -10.03
N ASP A 95 -17.43 9.24 -9.24
CA ASP A 95 -18.70 8.99 -8.55
C ASP A 95 -18.99 10.07 -7.49
N ALA A 96 -17.95 10.62 -6.87
CA ALA A 96 -18.07 11.67 -5.85
C ALA A 96 -18.12 13.10 -6.41
N GLY A 97 -17.96 13.28 -7.73
CA GLY A 97 -17.97 14.61 -8.35
C GLY A 97 -16.82 15.52 -7.92
N ILE A 98 -15.67 14.93 -7.57
CA ILE A 98 -14.49 15.68 -7.10
C ILE A 98 -13.72 16.20 -8.33
N ALA A 99 -13.39 17.50 -8.32
CA ALA A 99 -12.59 18.14 -9.36
C ALA A 99 -11.18 18.48 -8.84
N PRO A 100 -10.17 18.57 -9.73
CA PRO A 100 -8.92 19.23 -9.40
C PRO A 100 -9.19 20.66 -8.93
N GLU A 101 -8.39 21.13 -7.97
CA GLU A 101 -8.35 22.53 -7.54
C GLU A 101 -7.81 23.48 -8.62
#